data_AF-A0A1W1D5G5-F1
#
_entry.id   AF-A0A1W1D5G5-F1
#
_cell.length_a   1.000
_cell.length_b   1.000
_cell.length_c   1.000
_cell.angle_alpha   90.00
_cell.angle_beta   90.00
_cell.angle_gamma   90.00
#
_symmetry.space_group_name_H-M   'P 1'
#
loop_
_entity.id
_entity.type
_entity.pdbx_description
1 polymer ?
#
loop_
_entity_poly.entity_id
_entity_poly.type
_entity_poly.pdbx_seq_one_letter_code
_entity_poly.pdbx_strand_id
1 'polypeptide(L)'
;MFKTIVFLFITLLFFGCESSTYTSSNQITSNSIRGVVVDGYIDGASLCLDTNLNGTCDEPTIATRTNSNGSFLFSNLDIDTNKTKLISIMAKDGVDSSTQKDFQCQLKTIIDPSKNNDNVVISPLTDLVAVSFLDSDNKDAIALEDAQNTVSQILGLPKESLSKNPMEDINIFTKSQELQHTKQLIETALIKRLSLDSKIIKEKLKSELLAHELNIHQVLIAMEINFNIDIPNNEETFIKNQIVELKNALHSLAQDTSLDINNLNRLQKAIDKEQTIANQKLQEAKNNEPIEVVKISITPQSITQSIFDKEGAILDQQACRATNGYNYLTYSNTEETKNEDTTNGISIKTDGDGTSLVKIFYPTLEYPKTPYDATIVFPNNDYYFSFNNAWVNNPNRTIYVMTPNQSDNTIYDCYRFELDSTNARDIKGVKVFRYEDI
;
A
#
# COMPACT_ATOMS: atom_id res chain seq x y z
N MET A 1 -88.15 1.20 32.42
CA MET A 1 -88.61 2.07 33.53
C MET A 1 -87.37 2.76 34.10
N PHE A 2 -87.38 4.09 34.02
CA PHE A 2 -86.47 5.14 34.53
C PHE A 2 -85.25 4.82 35.44
N LYS A 3 -84.18 5.62 35.17
CA LYS A 3 -83.24 6.28 36.12
C LYS A 3 -82.21 5.34 36.82
N THR A 4 -80.95 5.70 37.06
CA THR A 4 -80.35 6.99 37.43
C THR A 4 -78.83 6.95 37.21
N ILE A 5 -78.24 8.11 36.91
CA ILE A 5 -76.80 8.41 36.97
C ILE A 5 -76.35 8.51 38.44
N VAL A 6 -75.19 7.93 38.79
CA VAL A 6 -74.40 8.37 39.95
C VAL A 6 -72.91 8.35 39.58
N PHE A 7 -72.30 9.53 39.66
CA PHE A 7 -70.85 9.76 39.66
C PHE A 7 -70.32 9.49 41.08
N LEU A 8 -69.23 8.74 41.23
CA LEU A 8 -68.39 8.85 42.43
C LEU A 8 -66.91 8.56 42.09
N PHE A 9 -66.12 9.62 42.15
CA PHE A 9 -64.67 9.63 42.29
C PHE A 9 -64.32 9.08 43.69
N ILE A 10 -63.25 8.28 43.81
CA ILE A 10 -62.20 8.35 44.86
C ILE A 10 -61.30 7.09 44.75
N THR A 11 -60.03 7.39 44.49
CA THR A 11 -58.82 6.57 44.58
C THR A 11 -58.57 5.99 45.98
N LEU A 12 -58.16 4.72 46.10
CA LEU A 12 -56.83 4.31 46.60
C LEU A 12 -56.63 2.77 46.60
N LEU A 13 -55.60 2.35 45.85
CA LEU A 13 -54.67 1.21 46.02
C LEU A 13 -55.01 0.09 47.01
N PHE A 14 -55.07 -1.16 46.52
CA PHE A 14 -54.36 -2.32 47.10
C PHE A 14 -54.13 -3.43 46.05
N PHE A 15 -52.87 -3.83 45.96
CA PHE A 15 -52.22 -5.00 45.35
C PHE A 15 -53.09 -6.09 44.68
N GLY A 16 -52.80 -6.30 43.38
CA GLY A 16 -53.15 -7.50 42.64
C GLY A 16 -51.98 -7.90 41.74
N CYS A 17 -51.41 -9.06 42.04
CA CYS A 17 -50.34 -9.73 41.31
C CYS A 17 -50.82 -10.14 39.91
N GLU A 18 -50.14 -9.69 38.85
CA GLU A 18 -49.96 -10.53 37.66
C GLU A 18 -48.74 -10.05 36.86
N SER A 19 -47.67 -10.84 36.99
CA SER A 19 -46.43 -10.72 36.25
C SER A 19 -46.62 -11.27 34.84
N SER A 20 -47.01 -10.42 33.89
CA SER A 20 -46.80 -10.68 32.47
C SER A 20 -45.36 -10.29 32.14
N THR A 21 -44.51 -11.32 32.05
CA THR A 21 -43.16 -11.30 31.50
C THR A 21 -43.13 -10.58 30.15
N TYR A 22 -42.60 -9.36 30.15
CA TYR A 22 -41.99 -8.80 28.95
C TYR A 22 -40.72 -9.60 28.69
N THR A 23 -40.79 -10.48 27.70
CA THR A 23 -39.62 -11.08 27.08
C THR A 23 -38.68 -9.97 26.66
N SER A 24 -37.57 -9.94 27.37
CA SER A 24 -36.24 -9.47 27.01
C SER A 24 -36.15 -8.88 25.60
N SER A 25 -35.86 -7.59 25.54
CA SER A 25 -35.18 -7.00 24.40
C SER A 25 -34.04 -7.93 24.00
N ASN A 26 -34.11 -8.53 22.80
CA ASN A 26 -32.91 -9.00 22.14
C ASN A 26 -32.03 -7.76 21.99
N GLN A 27 -31.00 -7.64 22.85
CA GLN A 27 -29.89 -6.75 22.58
C GLN A 27 -29.28 -7.25 21.26
N ILE A 28 -29.59 -6.57 20.17
CA ILE A 28 -28.74 -6.58 18.99
C ILE A 28 -27.48 -5.85 19.46
N THR A 29 -26.50 -6.60 19.97
CA THR A 29 -25.15 -6.07 20.13
C THR A 29 -24.64 -5.82 18.74
N SER A 30 -24.64 -4.56 18.29
CA SER A 30 -23.97 -4.17 17.06
C SER A 30 -22.47 -4.38 17.27
N ASN A 31 -21.99 -5.58 16.99
CA ASN A 31 -20.57 -5.87 17.04
C ASN A 31 -19.92 -5.17 15.85
N SER A 32 -18.90 -4.37 16.12
CA SER A 32 -18.08 -3.76 15.08
C SER A 32 -16.68 -4.31 15.18
N ILE A 33 -16.07 -4.56 14.03
CA ILE A 33 -14.65 -4.89 13.91
C ILE A 33 -14.00 -3.74 13.15
N ARG A 34 -12.93 -3.17 13.70
CA ARG A 34 -12.16 -2.13 13.04
C ARG A 34 -10.67 -2.38 13.21
N GLY A 35 -9.89 -1.86 12.27
CA GLY A 35 -8.49 -2.17 12.20
C GLY A 35 -7.82 -1.56 10.99
N VAL A 36 -6.62 -2.04 10.69
CA VAL A 36 -5.78 -1.58 9.58
C VAL A 36 -5.26 -2.76 8.75
N VAL A 37 -5.15 -2.56 7.43
CA VAL A 37 -4.42 -3.43 6.50
C VAL A 37 -3.11 -2.75 6.14
N VAL A 38 -2.00 -3.45 6.36
CA VAL A 38 -0.67 -2.83 6.34
C VAL A 38 0.46 -3.77 5.88
N ASP A 39 1.09 -3.40 4.78
CA ASP A 39 2.43 -3.79 4.32
C ASP A 39 3.29 -2.52 4.21
N GLY A 40 2.87 -1.58 3.35
CA GLY A 40 2.54 -0.20 3.72
C GLY A 40 1.01 -0.06 3.90
N TYR A 41 0.48 1.06 4.37
CA TYR A 41 -0.99 1.17 4.49
C TYR A 41 -1.67 0.90 3.14
N ILE A 42 -2.63 -0.03 3.10
CA ILE A 42 -3.25 -0.42 1.83
C ILE A 42 -4.56 0.35 1.64
N ASP A 43 -4.62 1.26 0.68
CA ASP A 43 -5.83 2.00 0.32
C ASP A 43 -6.74 1.17 -0.61
N GLY A 44 -8.05 1.25 -0.38
CA GLY A 44 -9.07 0.62 -1.23
C GLY A 44 -9.12 -0.92 -1.21
N ALA A 45 -8.41 -1.59 -0.32
CA ALA A 45 -8.42 -3.05 -0.18
C ALA A 45 -9.85 -3.55 0.07
N SER A 46 -10.24 -4.64 -0.57
CA SER A 46 -11.50 -5.35 -0.35
C SER A 46 -11.34 -6.33 0.81
N LEU A 47 -12.19 -6.26 1.85
CA LEU A 47 -12.11 -7.15 3.01
C LEU A 47 -13.33 -8.04 3.13
N CYS A 48 -13.14 -9.32 3.41
CA CYS A 48 -14.21 -10.27 3.70
C CYS A 48 -14.00 -10.96 5.05
N LEU A 49 -15.09 -11.47 5.64
CA LEU A 49 -15.03 -12.33 6.83
C LEU A 49 -15.19 -13.79 6.41
N ASP A 50 -14.15 -14.59 6.60
CA ASP A 50 -14.20 -16.03 6.43
C ASP A 50 -14.61 -16.67 7.78
N THR A 51 -15.92 -16.92 7.92
CA THR A 51 -16.51 -17.48 9.14
C THR A 51 -16.50 -19.01 9.18
N ASN A 52 -16.23 -19.67 8.04
CA ASN A 52 -16.15 -21.14 7.98
C ASN A 52 -14.70 -21.65 8.00
N LEU A 53 -13.71 -20.74 7.97
CA LEU A 53 -12.28 -20.99 8.06
C LEU A 53 -11.76 -21.88 6.94
N ASN A 54 -12.32 -21.75 5.74
CA ASN A 54 -11.85 -22.47 4.55
C ASN A 54 -10.76 -21.69 3.77
N GLY A 55 -10.42 -20.48 4.21
CA GLY A 55 -9.40 -19.63 3.61
C GLY A 55 -9.85 -18.90 2.34
N THR A 56 -11.15 -18.84 2.06
CA THR A 56 -11.72 -18.15 0.90
C THR A 56 -12.78 -17.11 1.27
N CYS A 57 -12.87 -16.05 0.48
CA CYS A 57 -13.99 -15.09 0.56
C CYS A 57 -15.22 -15.68 -0.15
N ASP A 58 -16.08 -16.36 0.59
CA ASP A 58 -17.32 -16.93 0.06
C ASP A 58 -18.45 -15.88 0.04
N GLU A 59 -19.21 -15.73 -1.03
CA GLU A 59 -20.38 -14.84 -1.04
C GLU A 59 -21.54 -15.43 -0.21
N PRO A 60 -22.34 -14.63 0.55
CA PRO A 60 -22.42 -13.17 0.55
C PRO A 60 -21.62 -12.52 1.69
N THR A 61 -20.37 -12.95 1.93
CA THR A 61 -19.57 -12.39 3.03
C THR A 61 -19.44 -10.87 2.87
N ILE A 62 -19.77 -10.18 3.96
CA ILE A 62 -19.82 -8.72 4.03
C ILE A 62 -18.46 -8.17 3.58
N ALA A 63 -18.48 -7.30 2.57
CA ALA A 63 -17.28 -6.74 1.95
C ALA A 63 -17.12 -5.26 2.31
N THR A 64 -16.29 -4.93 3.30
CA THR A 64 -15.91 -3.53 3.55
C THR A 64 -14.66 -3.17 2.76
N ARG A 65 -14.26 -1.89 2.75
CA ARG A 65 -13.02 -1.42 2.12
C ARG A 65 -12.18 -0.60 3.07
N THR A 66 -10.86 -0.61 2.87
CA THR A 66 -9.97 0.34 3.55
C THR A 66 -10.05 1.74 2.95
N ASN A 67 -9.71 2.73 3.76
CA ASN A 67 -9.44 4.10 3.33
C ASN A 67 -7.92 4.32 3.09
N SER A 68 -7.53 5.56 2.80
CA SER A 68 -6.14 5.96 2.52
C SER A 68 -5.14 5.63 3.64
N ASN A 69 -5.62 5.49 4.88
CA ASN A 69 -4.79 5.14 6.04
C ASN A 69 -4.85 3.63 6.33
N GLY A 70 -5.23 2.82 5.33
CA GLY A 70 -5.40 1.38 5.47
C GLY A 70 -6.51 0.96 6.44
N SER A 71 -7.30 1.90 6.96
CA SER A 71 -8.25 1.63 8.04
C SER A 71 -9.57 1.09 7.50
N PHE A 72 -10.15 0.09 8.17
CA PHE A 72 -11.44 -0.49 7.82
C PHE A 72 -12.40 -0.52 9.00
N LEU A 73 -13.70 -0.62 8.69
CA LEU A 73 -14.77 -0.83 9.66
C LEU A 73 -15.81 -1.81 9.09
N PHE A 74 -16.04 -2.88 9.82
CA PHE A 74 -17.26 -3.67 9.72
C PHE A 74 -18.24 -3.17 10.78
N SER A 75 -19.42 -2.73 10.34
CA SER A 75 -20.49 -2.26 11.22
C SER A 75 -21.68 -3.20 11.17
N ASN A 76 -22.45 -3.24 12.25
CA ASN A 76 -23.70 -4.00 12.34
C ASN A 76 -23.54 -5.49 12.01
N LEU A 77 -22.46 -6.11 12.49
CA LEU A 77 -22.23 -7.54 12.27
C LEU A 77 -23.21 -8.37 13.09
N ASP A 78 -23.92 -9.28 12.42
CA ASP A 78 -24.73 -10.32 13.03
C ASP A 78 -23.94 -11.63 13.10
N ILE A 79 -22.96 -11.67 14.01
CA ILE A 79 -22.14 -12.87 14.26
C ILE A 79 -22.63 -13.49 15.58
N ASP A 80 -23.15 -14.72 15.50
CA ASP A 80 -23.46 -15.52 16.68
C ASP A 80 -22.16 -15.99 17.35
N THR A 81 -21.66 -15.20 18.31
CA THR A 81 -20.42 -15.46 19.05
C THR A 81 -20.49 -16.70 19.95
N ASN A 82 -21.68 -17.27 20.18
CA ASN A 82 -21.81 -18.54 20.91
C ASN A 82 -21.52 -19.75 20.01
N LYS A 83 -21.66 -19.59 18.68
CA LYS A 83 -21.37 -20.63 17.69
C LYS A 83 -20.04 -20.41 16.97
N THR A 84 -19.70 -19.15 16.71
CA THR A 84 -18.50 -18.76 15.97
C THR A 84 -17.42 -18.30 16.94
N LYS A 85 -16.42 -19.15 17.17
CA LYS A 85 -15.34 -18.86 18.14
C LYS A 85 -14.18 -18.08 17.54
N LEU A 86 -13.82 -18.37 16.30
CA LEU A 86 -12.74 -17.71 15.57
C LEU A 86 -13.19 -17.48 14.14
N ILE A 87 -12.75 -16.38 13.55
CA ILE A 87 -12.98 -16.05 12.14
C ILE A 87 -11.68 -15.56 11.52
N SER A 88 -11.52 -15.73 10.21
CA SER A 88 -10.47 -15.05 9.47
C SER A 88 -11.01 -13.77 8.84
N ILE A 89 -10.20 -12.71 8.88
CA ILE A 89 -10.44 -11.51 8.08
C ILE A 89 -9.41 -11.53 6.96
N MET A 90 -9.88 -11.43 5.73
CA MET A 90 -9.03 -11.47 4.55
C MET A 90 -9.11 -10.13 3.83
N ALA A 91 -7.96 -9.56 3.50
CA ALA A 91 -7.83 -8.36 2.68
C ALA A 91 -7.17 -8.71 1.34
N LYS A 92 -7.70 -8.17 0.24
CA LYS A 92 -7.16 -8.32 -1.12
C LYS A 92 -7.34 -7.03 -1.92
N ASP A 93 -6.62 -6.90 -3.02
CA ASP A 93 -6.65 -5.71 -3.90
C ASP A 93 -6.23 -4.43 -3.15
N GLY A 94 -6.28 -3.28 -3.84
CA GLY A 94 -5.95 -1.98 -3.28
C GLY A 94 -4.58 -1.48 -3.76
N VAL A 95 -4.09 -0.42 -3.13
CA VAL A 95 -2.82 0.25 -3.47
C VAL A 95 -2.00 0.44 -2.20
N ASP A 96 -0.74 0.03 -2.21
CA ASP A 96 0.17 0.29 -1.12
C ASP A 96 0.54 1.78 -1.09
N SER A 97 0.20 2.48 -0.01
CA SER A 97 0.40 3.93 0.11
C SER A 97 1.87 4.35 0.11
N SER A 98 2.75 3.46 0.56
CA SER A 98 4.19 3.72 0.56
C SER A 98 4.73 3.62 -0.86
N THR A 99 4.43 2.55 -1.59
CA THR A 99 5.07 2.29 -2.89
C THR A 99 4.27 2.83 -4.08
N GLN A 100 2.99 3.16 -3.87
CA GLN A 100 2.01 3.56 -4.89
C GLN A 100 1.81 2.49 -5.98
N LYS A 101 2.08 1.22 -5.63
CA LYS A 101 1.87 0.07 -6.49
C LYS A 101 0.61 -0.67 -6.06
N ASP A 102 -0.03 -1.34 -7.02
CA ASP A 102 -1.17 -2.19 -6.73
C ASP A 102 -0.78 -3.29 -5.72
N PHE A 103 -1.61 -3.43 -4.70
CA PHE A 103 -1.52 -4.51 -3.74
C PHE A 103 -2.10 -5.79 -4.35
N GLN A 104 -1.24 -6.55 -5.05
CA GLN A 104 -1.61 -7.77 -5.78
C GLN A 104 -1.55 -9.04 -4.92
N CYS A 105 -1.61 -8.89 -3.60
CA CYS A 105 -1.49 -9.98 -2.64
C CYS A 105 -2.78 -10.13 -1.83
N GLN A 106 -2.83 -11.17 -1.00
CA GLN A 106 -3.89 -11.38 -0.02
C GLN A 106 -3.23 -11.48 1.35
N LEU A 107 -3.73 -10.71 2.33
CA LEU A 107 -3.32 -10.82 3.73
C LEU A 107 -4.48 -11.32 4.55
N LYS A 108 -4.15 -12.10 5.58
CA LYS A 108 -5.12 -12.68 6.50
C LYS A 108 -4.76 -12.33 7.94
N THR A 109 -5.76 -12.36 8.80
CA THR A 109 -5.59 -12.42 10.25
C THR A 109 -6.69 -13.28 10.85
N ILE A 110 -6.49 -13.77 12.07
CA ILE A 110 -7.47 -14.57 12.81
C ILE A 110 -7.87 -13.79 14.06
N ILE A 111 -9.17 -13.65 14.29
CA ILE A 111 -9.70 -12.98 15.47
C ILE A 111 -10.74 -13.82 16.19
N ASP A 112 -10.96 -13.48 17.45
CA ASP A 112 -12.10 -13.96 18.24
C ASP A 112 -13.17 -12.84 18.27
N PRO A 113 -14.32 -13.01 17.57
CA PRO A 113 -15.34 -11.98 17.49
C PRO A 113 -16.03 -11.71 18.84
N SER A 114 -15.81 -12.55 19.86
CA SER A 114 -16.31 -12.31 21.22
C SER A 114 -15.44 -11.35 22.05
N LYS A 115 -14.22 -11.04 21.58
CA LYS A 115 -13.28 -10.11 22.24
C LYS A 115 -13.40 -8.69 21.68
N ASN A 116 -12.66 -7.75 22.28
CA ASN A 116 -12.51 -6.42 21.70
C ASN A 116 -11.71 -6.52 20.39
N ASN A 117 -12.30 -6.00 19.31
CA ASN A 117 -11.72 -5.99 17.97
C ASN A 117 -11.63 -4.56 17.41
N ASP A 118 -11.21 -3.61 18.24
CA ASP A 118 -11.09 -2.19 17.89
C ASP A 118 -9.75 -1.81 17.25
N ASN A 119 -8.75 -2.71 17.26
CA ASN A 119 -7.40 -2.45 16.75
C ASN A 119 -6.84 -3.68 16.02
N VAL A 120 -7.63 -4.28 15.14
CA VAL A 120 -7.18 -5.44 14.37
C VAL A 120 -6.10 -5.03 13.38
N VAL A 121 -4.99 -5.76 13.34
CA VAL A 121 -3.94 -5.56 12.33
C VAL A 121 -3.96 -6.73 11.35
N ILE A 122 -3.99 -6.40 10.06
CA ILE A 122 -3.83 -7.35 8.96
C ILE A 122 -2.50 -7.01 8.26
N SER A 123 -1.47 -7.80 8.51
CA SER A 123 -0.10 -7.55 8.04
C SER A 123 0.57 -8.82 7.49
N PRO A 124 1.75 -8.71 6.85
CA PRO A 124 2.52 -9.89 6.43
C PRO A 124 2.80 -10.88 7.56
N LEU A 125 2.89 -10.42 8.81
CA LEU A 125 3.15 -11.26 9.97
C LEU A 125 1.88 -12.00 10.43
N THR A 126 0.74 -11.31 10.53
CA THR A 126 -0.53 -11.96 10.87
C THR A 126 -0.99 -12.90 9.77
N ASP A 127 -0.62 -12.64 8.52
CA ASP A 127 -0.90 -13.52 7.39
C ASP A 127 -0.20 -14.88 7.54
N LEU A 128 1.06 -14.91 7.99
CA LEU A 128 1.73 -16.18 8.31
C LEU A 128 1.07 -16.91 9.47
N VAL A 129 0.64 -16.19 10.51
CA VAL A 129 -0.12 -16.80 11.63
C VAL A 129 -1.42 -17.42 11.11
N ALA A 130 -2.15 -16.70 10.26
CA ALA A 130 -3.38 -17.19 9.67
C ALA A 130 -3.13 -18.39 8.76
N VAL A 131 -2.06 -18.42 7.96
CA VAL A 131 -1.70 -19.61 7.16
C VAL A 131 -1.43 -20.80 8.06
N SER A 132 -0.58 -20.66 9.08
CA SER A 132 -0.28 -21.75 10.04
C SER A 132 -1.55 -22.25 10.74
N PHE A 133 -2.46 -21.35 11.12
CA PHE A 133 -3.73 -21.71 11.75
C PHE A 133 -4.72 -22.34 10.76
N LEU A 134 -4.76 -21.90 9.50
CA LEU A 134 -5.66 -22.47 8.50
C LEU A 134 -5.18 -23.85 8.01
N ASP A 135 -3.88 -24.11 8.07
CA ASP A 135 -3.28 -25.42 7.72
C ASP A 135 -3.39 -26.47 8.85
N SER A 136 -3.75 -26.08 10.09
CA SER A 136 -3.87 -27.02 11.22
C SER A 136 -5.11 -27.93 11.13
N ASP A 137 -5.08 -29.11 11.75
CA ASP A 137 -6.25 -30.00 11.79
C ASP A 137 -7.41 -29.43 12.63
N ASN A 138 -7.08 -28.68 13.69
CA ASN A 138 -8.04 -28.08 14.62
C ASN A 138 -8.11 -26.56 14.44
N LYS A 139 -9.30 -25.97 14.61
CA LYS A 139 -9.58 -24.54 14.42
C LYS A 139 -10.07 -23.88 15.70
N ASP A 140 -9.33 -24.08 16.79
CA ASP A 140 -9.65 -23.56 18.12
C ASP A 140 -8.59 -22.59 18.65
N ALA A 141 -8.81 -22.09 19.87
CA ALA A 141 -7.91 -21.11 20.48
C ALA A 141 -6.51 -21.68 20.77
N ILE A 142 -6.38 -23.00 20.98
CA ILE A 142 -5.09 -23.65 21.21
C ILE A 142 -4.32 -23.67 19.89
N ALA A 143 -4.96 -24.07 18.79
CA ALA A 143 -4.34 -24.05 17.47
C ALA A 143 -3.90 -22.63 17.05
N LEU A 144 -4.67 -21.60 17.40
CA LEU A 144 -4.27 -20.21 17.16
C LEU A 144 -3.05 -19.81 17.99
N GLU A 145 -3.01 -20.20 19.27
CA GLU A 145 -1.85 -19.95 20.13
C GLU A 145 -0.60 -20.69 19.64
N ASP A 146 -0.73 -21.93 19.20
CA ASP A 146 0.35 -22.71 18.62
C ASP A 146 0.87 -22.06 17.33
N ALA A 147 -0.02 -21.64 16.42
CA ALA A 147 0.36 -20.92 15.21
C ALA A 147 1.13 -19.63 15.52
N GLN A 148 0.68 -18.85 16.52
CA GLN A 148 1.40 -17.66 16.98
C GLN A 148 2.78 -18.01 17.55
N ASN A 149 2.88 -19.06 18.36
CA ASN A 149 4.15 -19.51 18.94
C ASN A 149 5.12 -19.95 17.83
N THR A 150 4.67 -20.78 16.88
CA THR A 150 5.46 -21.23 15.73
C THR A 150 5.99 -20.05 14.91
N VAL A 151 5.11 -19.12 14.51
CA VAL A 151 5.52 -17.95 13.71
C VAL A 151 6.46 -17.04 14.50
N SER A 152 6.21 -16.84 15.79
CA SER A 152 7.10 -16.02 16.65
C SER A 152 8.52 -16.59 16.71
N GLN A 153 8.65 -17.92 16.83
CA GLN A 153 9.93 -18.62 16.88
C GLN A 153 10.66 -18.53 15.54
N ILE A 154 9.96 -18.81 14.43
CA ILE A 154 10.53 -18.74 13.07
C ILE A 154 11.04 -17.33 12.75
N LEU A 155 10.29 -16.30 13.13
CA LEU A 155 10.65 -14.91 12.84
C LEU A 155 11.65 -14.32 13.83
N GLY A 156 11.87 -14.97 14.97
CA GLY A 156 12.67 -14.44 16.08
C GLY A 156 12.06 -13.17 16.69
N LEU A 157 10.73 -13.10 16.78
CA LEU A 157 9.99 -11.96 17.35
C LEU A 157 9.24 -12.38 18.62
N PRO A 158 9.02 -11.46 19.58
CA PRO A 158 8.05 -11.68 20.64
C PRO A 158 6.65 -11.97 20.09
N LYS A 159 5.87 -12.82 20.75
CA LYS A 159 4.52 -13.21 20.27
C LYS A 159 3.60 -12.00 20.13
N GLU A 160 3.63 -11.09 21.10
CA GLU A 160 2.85 -9.85 21.12
C GLU A 160 3.21 -8.87 19.99
N SER A 161 4.38 -9.04 19.38
CA SER A 161 4.83 -8.21 18.27
C SER A 161 4.21 -8.62 16.93
N LEU A 162 3.67 -9.84 16.80
CA LEU A 162 3.09 -10.33 15.53
C LEU A 162 1.83 -9.56 15.11
N SER A 163 1.10 -8.98 16.06
CA SER A 163 -0.13 -8.23 15.84
C SER A 163 0.08 -6.71 15.87
N LYS A 164 1.33 -6.23 15.89
CA LYS A 164 1.64 -4.79 15.85
C LYS A 164 1.63 -4.27 14.42
N ASN A 165 1.33 -2.98 14.28
CA ASN A 165 1.41 -2.27 13.02
C ASN A 165 2.90 -2.14 12.59
N PRO A 166 3.32 -2.73 11.45
CA PRO A 166 4.68 -2.60 10.95
C PRO A 166 5.08 -1.16 10.65
N MET A 167 4.14 -0.25 10.37
CA MET A 167 4.43 1.16 10.08
C MET A 167 4.56 2.03 11.33
N GLU A 168 4.53 1.42 12.52
CA GLU A 168 4.66 2.10 13.81
C GLU A 168 5.79 1.53 14.69
N ASP A 169 6.55 0.53 14.21
CA ASP A 169 7.68 -0.06 14.92
C ASP A 169 8.75 -0.56 13.93
N ILE A 170 9.96 0.00 13.98
CA ILE A 170 11.05 -0.33 13.04
C ILE A 170 11.45 -1.81 13.07
N ASN A 171 11.34 -2.51 14.21
CA ASN A 171 11.68 -3.92 14.28
C ASN A 171 10.61 -4.78 13.59
N ILE A 172 9.34 -4.37 13.70
CA ILE A 172 8.22 -5.03 13.03
C ILE A 172 8.22 -4.71 11.54
N PHE A 173 8.53 -3.46 11.20
CA PHE A 173 8.75 -3.00 9.83
C PHE A 173 9.78 -3.86 9.12
N THR A 174 11.01 -3.89 9.63
CA THR A 174 12.14 -4.58 9.00
C THR A 174 11.87 -6.07 8.87
N LYS A 175 11.25 -6.72 9.86
CA LYS A 175 10.88 -8.14 9.74
C LYS A 175 9.78 -8.38 8.69
N SER A 176 8.80 -7.47 8.59
CA SER A 176 7.75 -7.54 7.57
C SER A 176 8.32 -7.37 6.17
N GLN A 177 9.22 -6.39 5.98
CA GLN A 177 9.91 -6.17 4.70
C GLN A 177 10.84 -7.33 4.33
N GLU A 178 11.57 -7.91 5.30
CA GLU A 178 12.39 -9.12 5.08
C GLU A 178 11.53 -10.25 4.49
N LEU A 179 10.37 -10.50 5.10
CA LEU A 179 9.45 -11.54 4.68
C LEU A 179 8.89 -11.27 3.28
N GLN A 180 8.42 -10.06 3.01
CA GLN A 180 7.78 -9.71 1.73
C GLN A 180 8.77 -9.73 0.57
N HIS A 181 9.96 -9.16 0.72
CA HIS A 181 10.97 -9.18 -0.34
C HIS A 181 11.56 -10.58 -0.56
N THR A 182 11.67 -11.40 0.50
CA THR A 182 12.02 -12.82 0.36
C THR A 182 10.99 -13.55 -0.50
N LYS A 183 9.69 -13.37 -0.21
CA LYS A 183 8.61 -13.94 -1.02
C LYS A 183 8.71 -13.48 -2.47
N GLN A 184 8.87 -12.17 -2.69
CA GLN A 184 8.94 -11.57 -4.01
C GLN A 184 10.11 -12.11 -4.86
N LEU A 185 11.29 -12.32 -4.29
CA LEU A 185 12.43 -12.93 -5.00
C LEU A 185 12.13 -14.35 -5.46
N ILE A 186 11.59 -15.15 -4.56
CA ILE A 186 11.25 -16.55 -4.86
C ILE A 186 10.13 -16.59 -5.90
N GLU A 187 9.05 -15.80 -5.71
CA GLU A 187 7.95 -15.67 -6.66
C GLU A 187 8.45 -15.26 -8.05
N THR A 188 9.37 -14.30 -8.14
CA THR A 188 9.97 -13.84 -9.40
C THR A 188 10.64 -15.00 -10.14
N ALA A 189 11.42 -15.83 -9.43
CA ALA A 189 12.05 -17.03 -10.00
C ALA A 189 11.01 -18.05 -10.50
N LEU A 190 9.93 -18.24 -9.76
CA LEU A 190 8.89 -19.22 -10.08
C LEU A 190 8.04 -18.76 -11.27
N ILE A 191 7.59 -17.50 -11.28
CA ILE A 191 6.75 -16.92 -12.34
C ILE A 191 7.51 -16.87 -13.68
N LYS A 192 8.83 -16.67 -13.66
CA LYS A 192 9.67 -16.74 -14.87
C LYS A 192 9.50 -18.07 -15.63
N ARG A 193 9.16 -19.16 -14.91
CA ARG A 193 9.04 -20.53 -15.44
C ARG A 193 7.60 -20.97 -15.63
N LEU A 194 6.70 -20.42 -14.83
CA LEU A 194 5.32 -20.88 -14.73
C LEU A 194 4.38 -19.94 -15.49
N SER A 195 3.61 -20.50 -16.41
CA SER A 195 2.41 -19.84 -16.95
C SER A 195 1.20 -20.09 -16.04
N LEU A 196 1.37 -19.94 -14.73
CA LEU A 196 0.34 -20.17 -13.72
C LEU A 196 -0.16 -18.85 -13.13
N ASP A 197 -1.37 -18.91 -12.56
CA ASP A 197 -1.86 -17.83 -11.72
C ASP A 197 -0.92 -17.62 -10.52
N SER A 198 -0.37 -16.40 -10.41
CA SER A 198 0.51 -15.98 -9.34
C SER A 198 -0.10 -16.22 -7.94
N LYS A 199 -1.42 -16.24 -7.81
CA LYS A 199 -2.10 -16.49 -6.53
C LYS A 199 -1.80 -17.87 -5.96
N ILE A 200 -1.77 -18.91 -6.81
CA ILE A 200 -1.48 -20.29 -6.37
C ILE A 200 -0.04 -20.39 -5.86
N ILE A 201 0.90 -19.76 -6.59
CA ILE A 201 2.31 -19.70 -6.20
C ILE A 201 2.46 -19.01 -4.84
N LYS A 202 1.82 -17.85 -4.66
CA LYS A 202 1.87 -17.04 -3.44
C LYS A 202 1.38 -17.81 -2.21
N GLU A 203 0.19 -18.43 -2.28
CA GLU A 203 -0.36 -19.15 -1.13
C GLU A 203 0.50 -20.38 -0.79
N LYS A 204 0.94 -21.14 -1.80
CA LYS A 204 1.81 -22.31 -1.57
C LYS A 204 3.16 -21.90 -0.96
N LEU A 205 3.75 -20.81 -1.45
CA LEU A 205 5.01 -20.29 -0.92
C LEU A 205 4.91 -19.94 0.57
N LYS A 206 3.80 -19.35 1.03
CA LYS A 206 3.60 -19.04 2.45
C LYS A 206 3.63 -20.30 3.32
N SER A 207 2.95 -21.37 2.90
CA SER A 207 2.97 -22.66 3.62
C SER A 207 4.37 -23.28 3.60
N GLU A 208 5.09 -23.25 2.48
CA GLU A 208 6.44 -23.81 2.40
C GLU A 208 7.47 -23.03 3.23
N LEU A 209 7.33 -21.69 3.30
CA LEU A 209 8.15 -20.84 4.16
C LEU A 209 8.00 -21.21 5.65
N LEU A 210 6.79 -21.57 6.08
CA LEU A 210 6.53 -22.03 7.45
C LEU A 210 7.03 -23.45 7.68
N ALA A 211 6.69 -24.39 6.77
CA ALA A 211 7.05 -25.79 6.89
C ALA A 211 8.57 -26.03 6.95
N HIS A 212 9.35 -25.12 6.38
CA HIS A 212 10.81 -25.18 6.34
C HIS A 212 11.49 -24.10 7.17
N GLU A 213 10.78 -23.44 8.10
CA GLU A 213 11.36 -22.47 9.05
C GLU A 213 12.20 -21.38 8.37
N LEU A 214 11.75 -20.89 7.20
CA LEU A 214 12.45 -19.92 6.34
C LEU A 214 13.84 -20.37 5.84
N ASN A 215 14.12 -21.69 5.82
CA ASN A 215 15.28 -22.25 5.15
C ASN A 215 15.11 -22.15 3.64
N ILE A 216 15.65 -21.07 3.05
CA ILE A 216 15.47 -20.73 1.63
C ILE A 216 15.88 -21.86 0.69
N HIS A 217 16.92 -22.63 1.01
CA HIS A 217 17.31 -23.74 0.16
C HIS A 217 16.25 -24.85 0.13
N GLN A 218 15.70 -25.21 1.29
CA GLN A 218 14.64 -26.22 1.37
C GLN A 218 13.33 -25.71 0.78
N VAL A 219 13.01 -24.43 0.99
CA VAL A 219 11.84 -23.79 0.36
C VAL A 219 11.93 -23.85 -1.15
N LEU A 220 13.08 -23.50 -1.75
CA LEU A 220 13.26 -23.58 -3.20
C LEU A 220 13.08 -25.01 -3.72
N ILE A 221 13.70 -26.01 -3.07
CA ILE A 221 13.51 -27.43 -3.42
C ILE A 221 12.03 -27.84 -3.34
N ALA A 222 11.34 -27.46 -2.25
CA ALA A 222 9.94 -27.80 -2.08
C ALA A 222 9.07 -27.15 -3.17
N MET A 223 9.34 -25.89 -3.54
CA MET A 223 8.61 -25.21 -4.60
C MET A 223 8.88 -25.84 -5.98
N GLU A 224 10.11 -26.25 -6.28
CA GLU A 224 10.44 -26.99 -7.51
C GLU A 224 9.65 -28.28 -7.63
N ILE A 225 9.57 -29.05 -6.53
CA ILE A 225 8.80 -30.30 -6.47
C ILE A 225 7.30 -30.02 -6.65
N ASN A 226 6.74 -29.07 -5.90
CA ASN A 226 5.32 -28.76 -5.92
C ASN A 226 4.83 -28.28 -7.30
N PHE A 227 5.68 -27.58 -8.05
CA PHE A 227 5.34 -27.02 -9.35
C PHE A 227 5.96 -27.76 -10.55
N ASN A 228 6.74 -28.81 -10.30
CA ASN A 228 7.46 -29.59 -11.31
C ASN A 228 8.28 -28.71 -12.26
N ILE A 229 9.14 -27.88 -11.68
CA ILE A 229 10.06 -26.98 -12.39
C ILE A 229 11.49 -27.16 -11.89
N ASP A 230 12.44 -26.56 -12.58
CA ASP A 230 13.86 -26.52 -12.23
C ASP A 230 14.35 -25.07 -12.20
N ILE A 231 14.87 -24.62 -11.07
CA ILE A 231 15.49 -23.31 -10.90
C ILE A 231 17.01 -23.48 -11.11
N PRO A 232 17.59 -22.87 -12.14
CA PRO A 232 19.01 -22.91 -12.42
C PRO A 232 19.84 -22.52 -11.20
N ASN A 233 20.93 -23.25 -10.99
CA ASN A 233 21.80 -23.07 -9.83
C ASN A 233 22.34 -21.62 -9.67
N ASN A 234 22.55 -20.89 -10.76
CA ASN A 234 22.96 -19.48 -10.71
C ASN A 234 21.85 -18.57 -10.13
N GLU A 235 20.58 -18.84 -10.46
CA GLU A 235 19.42 -18.13 -9.90
C GLU A 235 19.19 -18.51 -8.44
N GLU A 236 19.26 -19.80 -8.08
CA GLU A 236 19.21 -20.23 -6.67
C GLU A 236 20.28 -19.55 -5.81
N THR A 237 21.52 -19.53 -6.31
CA THR A 237 22.66 -18.93 -5.62
C THR A 237 22.44 -17.43 -5.43
N PHE A 238 21.94 -16.75 -6.48
CA PHE A 238 21.60 -15.33 -6.41
C PHE A 238 20.51 -15.06 -5.38
N ILE A 239 19.40 -15.81 -5.39
CA ILE A 239 18.28 -15.65 -4.44
C ILE A 239 18.77 -15.79 -3.00
N LYS A 240 19.54 -16.84 -2.70
CA LYS A 240 20.10 -17.06 -1.36
C LYS A 240 21.00 -15.90 -0.92
N ASN A 241 21.91 -15.47 -1.78
CA ASN A 241 22.84 -14.38 -1.47
C ASN A 241 22.14 -13.02 -1.36
N GLN A 242 21.13 -12.76 -2.21
CA GLN A 242 20.34 -11.53 -2.18
C GLN A 242 19.50 -11.43 -0.91
N ILE A 243 18.91 -12.54 -0.45
CA ILE A 243 18.19 -12.59 0.83
C ILE A 243 19.14 -12.35 2.00
N VAL A 244 20.37 -12.87 1.97
CA VAL A 244 21.37 -12.58 3.00
C VAL A 244 21.73 -11.09 3.02
N GLU A 245 21.97 -10.47 1.85
CA GLU A 245 22.21 -9.04 1.74
C GLU A 245 21.04 -8.22 2.31
N LEU A 246 19.80 -8.57 1.94
CA LEU A 246 18.57 -7.95 2.44
C LEU A 246 18.46 -8.04 3.97
N LYS A 247 18.65 -9.24 4.53
CA LYS A 247 18.60 -9.46 5.99
C LYS A 247 19.63 -8.60 6.72
N ASN A 248 20.85 -8.53 6.19
CA ASN A 248 21.91 -7.73 6.78
C ASN A 248 21.58 -6.23 6.74
N ALA A 249 21.11 -5.72 5.59
CA ALA A 249 20.73 -4.32 5.45
C ALA A 249 19.56 -3.94 6.38
N LEU A 250 18.50 -4.76 6.42
CA LEU A 250 17.36 -4.55 7.31
C LEU A 250 17.74 -4.66 8.79
N HIS A 251 18.63 -5.58 9.15
CA HIS A 251 19.14 -5.67 10.50
C HIS A 251 19.93 -4.42 10.90
N SER A 252 20.79 -3.90 10.03
CA SER A 252 21.50 -2.63 10.28
C SER A 252 20.55 -1.47 10.46
N LEU A 253 19.48 -1.39 9.65
CA LEU A 253 18.44 -0.35 9.78
C LEU A 253 17.70 -0.44 11.12
N ALA A 254 17.33 -1.63 11.56
CA ALA A 254 16.66 -1.82 12.85
C ALA A 254 17.51 -1.34 14.05
N GLN A 255 18.83 -1.28 13.90
CA GLN A 255 19.76 -0.82 14.95
C GLN A 255 20.13 0.67 14.81
N ASP A 256 19.73 1.34 13.73
CA ASP A 256 20.07 2.74 13.49
C ASP A 256 19.11 3.66 14.26
N THR A 257 19.60 4.21 15.37
CA THR A 257 18.85 5.11 16.25
C THR A 257 18.65 6.50 15.66
N SER A 258 19.28 6.83 14.52
CA SER A 258 19.09 8.09 13.81
C SER A 258 17.87 8.07 12.88
N LEU A 259 17.30 6.88 12.62
CA LEU A 259 16.11 6.73 11.79
C LEU A 259 14.87 7.24 12.51
N ASP A 260 14.20 8.20 11.90
CA ASP A 260 12.88 8.63 12.33
C ASP A 260 11.81 7.66 11.81
N ILE A 261 11.04 7.10 12.74
CA ILE A 261 9.94 6.17 12.46
C ILE A 261 8.84 6.80 11.58
N ASN A 262 8.73 8.13 11.57
CA ASN A 262 7.81 8.83 10.66
C ASN A 262 8.23 8.69 9.18
N ASN A 263 9.44 8.20 8.91
CA ASN A 263 9.95 7.97 7.55
C ASN A 263 9.89 6.50 7.10
N LEU A 264 9.21 5.60 7.82
CA LEU A 264 9.12 4.18 7.43
C LEU A 264 8.54 3.98 6.02
N ASN A 265 7.57 4.80 5.59
CA ASN A 265 7.04 4.75 4.22
C ASN A 265 8.15 4.96 3.16
N ARG A 266 9.13 5.80 3.48
CA ARG A 266 10.21 6.19 2.57
C ARG A 266 11.34 5.17 2.60
N LEU A 267 11.60 4.64 3.79
CA LEU A 267 12.43 3.46 3.94
C LEU A 267 11.90 2.31 3.10
N GLN A 268 10.59 2.06 3.13
CA GLN A 268 9.95 1.03 2.30
C GLN A 268 10.22 1.29 0.81
N LYS A 269 9.96 2.50 0.31
CA LYS A 269 10.25 2.88 -1.08
C LYS A 269 11.70 2.64 -1.49
N ALA A 270 12.66 2.95 -0.63
CA ALA A 270 14.08 2.78 -0.90
C ALA A 270 14.47 1.30 -0.98
N ILE A 271 13.94 0.45 -0.09
CA ILE A 271 14.15 -1.00 -0.16
C ILE A 271 13.51 -1.56 -1.44
N ASP A 272 12.28 -1.13 -1.75
CA ASP A 272 11.50 -1.54 -2.92
C ASP A 272 12.23 -1.26 -4.24
N LYS A 273 12.94 -0.13 -4.31
CA LYS A 273 13.75 0.27 -5.46
C LYS A 273 14.86 -0.75 -5.71
N GLU A 274 15.68 -1.02 -4.70
CA GLU A 274 16.78 -1.98 -4.80
C GLU A 274 16.25 -3.39 -5.08
N GLN A 275 15.12 -3.75 -4.46
CA GLN A 275 14.44 -5.03 -4.71
C GLN A 275 13.96 -5.16 -6.16
N THR A 276 13.46 -4.07 -6.75
CA THR A 276 13.04 -4.06 -8.16
C THR A 276 14.21 -4.35 -9.10
N ILE A 277 15.39 -3.78 -8.81
CA ILE A 277 16.62 -4.06 -9.57
C ILE A 277 17.02 -5.54 -9.43
N ALA A 278 16.95 -6.10 -8.20
CA ALA A 278 17.26 -7.50 -7.97
C ALA A 278 16.31 -8.45 -8.74
N ASN A 279 15.01 -8.15 -8.72
CA ASN A 279 14.01 -8.90 -9.47
C ASN A 279 14.23 -8.81 -10.98
N GLN A 280 14.59 -7.63 -11.49
CA GLN A 280 14.90 -7.44 -12.90
C GLN A 280 16.11 -8.29 -13.33
N LYS A 281 17.21 -8.27 -12.55
CA LYS A 281 18.37 -9.13 -12.82
C LYS A 281 17.99 -10.62 -12.87
N LEU A 282 17.10 -11.06 -12.00
CA LEU A 282 16.62 -12.44 -11.97
C LEU A 282 15.76 -12.79 -13.19
N GLN A 283 14.87 -11.89 -13.61
CA GLN A 283 14.06 -12.07 -14.82
C GLN A 283 14.92 -12.14 -16.09
N GLU A 284 15.92 -11.28 -16.20
CA GLU A 284 16.82 -11.20 -17.36
C GLU A 284 17.93 -12.25 -17.35
N ALA A 285 18.09 -13.00 -16.25
CA ALA A 285 19.16 -13.98 -16.09
C ALA A 285 19.13 -15.06 -17.16
N LYS A 286 20.30 -15.36 -17.72
CA LYS A 286 20.51 -16.48 -18.63
C LYS A 286 21.06 -17.67 -17.87
N ASN A 287 20.78 -18.87 -18.38
CA ASN A 287 21.28 -20.11 -17.77
C ASN A 287 22.82 -20.08 -17.67
N ASN A 288 23.33 -20.38 -16.48
CA ASN A 288 24.75 -20.47 -16.16
C ASN A 288 25.57 -19.16 -16.21
N GLU A 289 24.94 -18.00 -16.41
CA GLU A 289 25.60 -16.71 -16.25
C GLU A 289 25.51 -16.25 -14.77
N PRO A 290 26.62 -15.84 -14.14
CA PRO A 290 26.57 -15.36 -12.76
C PRO A 290 25.74 -14.09 -12.66
N ILE A 291 24.88 -14.02 -11.64
CA ILE A 291 24.08 -12.83 -11.34
C ILE A 291 24.70 -12.14 -10.13
N GLU A 292 25.05 -10.87 -10.30
CA GLU A 292 25.64 -10.07 -9.22
C GLU A 292 24.55 -9.59 -8.24
N VAL A 293 24.77 -9.86 -6.96
CA VAL A 293 23.95 -9.38 -5.83
C VAL A 293 23.81 -7.86 -5.88
N VAL A 294 22.58 -7.38 -5.76
CA VAL A 294 22.27 -5.95 -5.64
C VAL A 294 22.51 -5.53 -4.20
N LYS A 295 23.40 -4.57 -4.01
CA LYS A 295 23.72 -4.00 -2.70
C LYS A 295 22.59 -3.12 -2.20
N ILE A 296 22.09 -3.38 -1.00
CA ILE A 296 21.01 -2.59 -0.41
C ILE A 296 21.66 -1.55 0.49
N SER A 297 21.90 -0.36 -0.06
CA SER A 297 22.56 0.75 0.63
C SER A 297 21.55 1.85 0.93
N ILE A 298 21.04 1.83 2.15
CA ILE A 298 20.11 2.85 2.64
C ILE A 298 20.87 3.77 3.58
N THR A 299 20.91 5.04 3.23
CA THR A 299 21.52 6.13 4.00
C THR A 299 20.43 7.05 4.55
N PRO A 300 20.69 7.85 5.60
CA PRO A 300 19.76 8.90 6.01
C PRO A 300 19.38 9.82 4.85
N GLN A 301 20.31 10.12 3.93
CA GLN A 301 20.03 10.89 2.72
C GLN A 301 19.01 10.17 1.81
N SER A 302 19.14 8.84 1.66
CA SER A 302 18.21 8.03 0.85
C SER A 302 16.76 8.02 1.36
N ILE A 303 16.55 8.57 2.55
CA ILE A 303 15.25 8.65 3.22
C ILE A 303 14.99 10.07 3.75
N THR A 304 15.71 11.11 3.28
CA THR A 304 15.43 12.54 3.62
C THR A 304 14.57 13.20 2.55
N GLN A 305 13.58 14.01 2.96
CA GLN A 305 12.48 14.41 2.08
C GLN A 305 13.04 15.04 0.82
N SER A 306 12.77 14.40 -0.31
CA SER A 306 13.14 14.94 -1.60
C SER A 306 12.45 16.28 -1.82
N ILE A 307 13.06 17.15 -2.62
CA ILE A 307 12.35 18.29 -3.23
C ILE A 307 11.24 17.85 -4.21
N PHE A 308 10.89 16.57 -4.29
CA PHE A 308 9.75 16.06 -5.06
C PHE A 308 8.87 15.09 -4.27
N ASP A 309 9.14 14.92 -2.97
CA ASP A 309 8.45 13.95 -2.12
C ASP A 309 7.17 14.51 -1.51
N LYS A 310 6.02 13.95 -1.92
CA LYS A 310 4.79 13.86 -1.11
C LYS A 310 3.94 12.63 -1.48
N GLU A 311 3.03 12.33 -0.56
CA GLU A 311 1.86 11.46 -0.70
C GLU A 311 1.16 11.61 -2.08
N GLY A 312 0.83 10.50 -2.71
CA GLY A 312 0.16 10.45 -4.01
C GLY A 312 1.04 10.72 -5.24
N ALA A 313 2.37 10.81 -5.09
CA ALA A 313 3.29 10.90 -6.23
C ALA A 313 3.64 9.51 -6.80
N ILE A 314 3.55 9.34 -8.12
CA ILE A 314 3.97 8.10 -8.81
C ILE A 314 5.42 8.20 -9.31
N LEU A 315 6.11 7.06 -9.41
CA LEU A 315 7.47 7.04 -9.93
C LEU A 315 7.50 7.43 -11.42
N ASP A 316 8.34 8.39 -11.77
CA ASP A 316 8.69 8.72 -13.15
C ASP A 316 10.17 9.12 -13.23
N GLN A 317 10.96 8.34 -13.97
CA GLN A 317 12.41 8.57 -14.11
C GLN A 317 12.73 9.90 -14.83
N GLN A 318 11.77 10.47 -15.55
CA GLN A 318 11.92 11.76 -16.23
C GLN A 318 11.40 12.95 -15.41
N ALA A 319 10.89 12.72 -14.19
CA ALA A 319 10.36 13.77 -13.33
C ALA A 319 11.32 14.98 -13.24
N CYS A 320 10.86 16.11 -13.77
CA CYS A 320 11.48 17.43 -13.65
C CYS A 320 12.99 17.48 -13.95
N ARG A 321 13.41 16.81 -15.04
CA ARG A 321 14.81 16.72 -15.47
C ARG A 321 15.05 17.53 -16.75
N ALA A 322 16.12 18.31 -16.78
CA ALA A 322 16.57 19.07 -17.96
C ALA A 322 17.46 18.25 -18.92
N THR A 323 17.62 16.95 -18.68
CA THR A 323 18.39 16.05 -19.56
C THR A 323 17.42 15.11 -20.28
N ASN A 324 17.88 14.44 -21.34
CA ASN A 324 17.08 13.52 -22.19
C ASN A 324 16.17 14.20 -23.22
N GLY A 325 16.62 15.33 -23.79
CA GLY A 325 15.88 16.01 -24.86
C GLY A 325 14.76 16.93 -24.39
N TYR A 326 14.73 17.25 -23.09
CA TYR A 326 13.82 18.24 -22.51
C TYR A 326 14.52 19.59 -22.35
N ASN A 327 13.91 20.63 -22.90
CA ASN A 327 14.21 22.03 -22.60
C ASN A 327 13.59 22.41 -21.25
N TYR A 328 13.97 23.56 -20.69
CA TYR A 328 13.29 24.09 -19.51
C TYR A 328 13.10 25.61 -19.54
N LEU A 329 11.97 26.05 -18.99
CA LEU A 329 11.67 27.45 -18.68
C LEU A 329 11.67 27.62 -17.17
N THR A 330 12.29 28.69 -16.69
CA THR A 330 12.31 29.04 -15.26
C THR A 330 11.58 30.34 -15.04
N TYR A 331 10.72 30.38 -14.04
CA TYR A 331 10.11 31.59 -13.53
C TYR A 331 10.64 31.90 -12.12
N SER A 332 11.01 33.16 -11.88
CA SER A 332 11.28 33.72 -10.56
C SER A 332 10.73 35.15 -10.49
N ASN A 333 10.10 35.51 -9.37
CA ASN A 333 9.47 36.81 -9.09
C ASN A 333 10.37 38.04 -9.38
N THR A 334 11.69 37.87 -9.46
CA THR A 334 12.63 38.97 -9.73
C THR A 334 12.59 39.53 -11.16
N GLU A 335 11.97 38.86 -12.14
CA GLU A 335 11.86 39.33 -13.53
C GLU A 335 10.44 39.07 -14.12
N GLU A 336 10.09 39.82 -15.17
CA GLU A 336 8.77 40.01 -15.82
C GLU A 336 7.63 38.99 -15.56
N THR A 337 6.38 39.49 -15.58
CA THR A 337 5.13 38.77 -15.29
C THR A 337 4.79 37.55 -16.18
N LYS A 338 5.65 37.17 -17.13
CA LYS A 338 5.49 36.02 -18.03
C LYS A 338 6.86 35.61 -18.60
N ASN A 339 7.20 34.33 -18.55
CA ASN A 339 8.35 33.77 -19.29
C ASN A 339 7.83 32.83 -20.38
N GLU A 340 8.37 32.94 -21.60
CA GLU A 340 7.88 32.19 -22.76
C GLU A 340 8.98 31.66 -23.67
N ASP A 341 8.78 30.44 -24.14
CA ASP A 341 9.50 29.86 -25.28
C ASP A 341 8.63 30.02 -26.52
N THR A 342 8.89 31.08 -27.28
CA THR A 342 8.19 31.37 -28.54
C THR A 342 8.58 30.44 -29.68
N THR A 343 9.50 29.50 -29.50
CA THR A 343 9.78 28.44 -30.48
C THR A 343 8.88 27.24 -30.22
N ASN A 344 8.80 26.80 -28.97
CA ASN A 344 8.03 25.62 -28.58
C ASN A 344 6.59 25.95 -28.16
N GLY A 345 6.23 27.24 -28.05
CA GLY A 345 4.86 27.65 -27.73
C GLY A 345 4.45 27.27 -26.33
N ILE A 346 5.38 27.33 -25.39
CA ILE A 346 5.15 27.12 -23.96
C ILE A 346 5.37 28.46 -23.26
N SER A 347 4.49 28.80 -22.32
CA SER A 347 4.73 29.94 -21.42
C SER A 347 4.31 29.63 -19.99
N ILE A 348 4.94 30.33 -19.05
CA ILE A 348 4.63 30.25 -17.63
C ILE A 348 4.36 31.64 -17.07
N LYS A 349 3.35 31.74 -16.20
CA LYS A 349 2.95 32.95 -15.48
C LYS A 349 2.51 32.62 -14.05
N THR A 350 2.62 33.61 -13.16
CA THR A 350 2.03 33.62 -11.81
C THR A 350 1.20 34.88 -11.64
N ASP A 351 0.16 34.79 -10.82
CA ASP A 351 -0.68 35.92 -10.44
C ASP A 351 -0.39 36.45 -9.02
N GLY A 352 0.67 35.97 -8.35
CA GLY A 352 0.98 36.31 -6.95
C GLY A 352 2.40 36.81 -6.64
N ASP A 353 2.53 37.50 -5.49
CA ASP A 353 3.75 38.13 -4.95
C ASP A 353 4.77 37.14 -4.33
N GLY A 354 4.66 35.84 -4.62
CA GLY A 354 5.49 34.80 -3.99
C GLY A 354 6.92 34.74 -4.53
N THR A 355 7.92 34.55 -3.66
CA THR A 355 9.37 34.40 -4.00
C THR A 355 9.72 33.04 -4.60
N SER A 356 8.78 32.42 -5.28
CA SER A 356 8.74 31.00 -5.55
C SER A 356 9.27 30.67 -6.94
N LEU A 357 10.26 29.79 -7.02
CA LEU A 357 10.85 29.31 -8.27
C LEU A 357 9.93 28.27 -8.92
N VAL A 358 9.50 28.47 -10.16
CA VAL A 358 8.76 27.44 -10.91
C VAL A 358 9.55 27.07 -12.15
N LYS A 359 9.62 25.77 -12.48
CA LYS A 359 10.27 25.29 -13.71
C LYS A 359 9.33 24.41 -14.51
N ILE A 360 9.27 24.63 -15.81
CA ILE A 360 8.61 23.73 -16.76
C ILE A 360 9.69 23.04 -17.57
N PHE A 361 9.60 21.72 -17.70
CA PHE A 361 10.44 20.89 -18.54
C PHE A 361 9.59 20.31 -19.66
N TYR A 362 10.01 20.48 -20.91
CA TYR A 362 9.23 20.08 -22.09
C TYR A 362 10.14 19.68 -23.24
N PRO A 363 9.75 18.71 -24.08
CA PRO A 363 10.54 18.32 -25.25
C PRO A 363 10.46 19.39 -26.37
N THR A 364 11.09 19.15 -27.51
CA THR A 364 10.92 20.03 -28.67
C THR A 364 9.57 19.78 -29.34
N LEU A 365 8.91 20.86 -29.77
CA LEU A 365 7.71 20.80 -30.59
C LEU A 365 8.08 20.48 -32.05
N GLU A 366 7.59 19.37 -32.58
CA GLU A 366 7.87 18.94 -33.96
C GLU A 366 6.87 19.51 -34.98
N TYR A 367 5.74 20.03 -34.51
CA TYR A 367 4.67 20.54 -35.37
C TYR A 367 4.67 22.07 -35.46
N PRO A 368 4.28 22.64 -36.61
CA PRO A 368 4.11 24.08 -36.75
C PRO A 368 3.12 24.63 -35.74
N LYS A 369 3.42 25.80 -35.20
CA LYS A 369 2.53 26.50 -34.26
C LYS A 369 1.17 26.82 -34.89
N THR A 370 0.16 26.75 -34.04
CA THR A 370 -1.20 27.22 -34.32
C THR A 370 -1.42 28.61 -33.70
N PRO A 371 -2.46 29.36 -34.10
CA PRO A 371 -2.76 30.66 -33.48
C PRO A 371 -3.48 30.54 -32.12
N TYR A 372 -3.68 29.34 -31.60
CA TYR A 372 -4.45 29.08 -30.38
C TYR A 372 -3.59 28.44 -29.30
N ASP A 373 -3.70 28.98 -28.10
CA ASP A 373 -3.06 28.45 -26.90
C ASP A 373 -4.14 27.97 -25.91
N ALA A 374 -3.84 26.89 -25.19
CA ALA A 374 -4.60 26.41 -24.05
C ALA A 374 -3.83 26.72 -22.75
N THR A 375 -4.54 27.05 -21.67
CA THR A 375 -3.94 27.45 -20.38
C THR A 375 -4.40 26.55 -19.25
N ILE A 376 -3.46 25.91 -18.57
CA ILE A 376 -3.68 25.08 -17.39
C ILE A 376 -3.44 25.91 -16.13
N VAL A 377 -4.38 25.79 -15.19
CA VAL A 377 -4.34 26.44 -13.87
C VAL A 377 -3.96 25.39 -12.84
N PHE A 378 -2.97 25.69 -11.99
CA PHE A 378 -2.58 24.77 -10.93
C PHE A 378 -3.61 24.73 -9.79
N PRO A 379 -3.68 23.63 -9.02
CA PRO A 379 -4.64 23.48 -7.92
C PRO A 379 -4.61 24.60 -6.87
N ASN A 380 -3.48 25.31 -6.74
CA ASN A 380 -3.31 26.43 -5.83
C ASN A 380 -3.72 27.80 -6.42
N ASN A 381 -4.09 27.88 -7.69
CA ASN A 381 -4.39 29.13 -8.42
C ASN A 381 -3.24 30.17 -8.46
N ASP A 382 -2.06 29.85 -7.96
CA ASP A 382 -0.94 30.80 -7.93
C ASP A 382 -0.12 30.76 -9.23
N TYR A 383 -0.16 29.64 -9.95
CA TYR A 383 0.62 29.38 -11.15
C TYR A 383 -0.26 29.02 -12.34
N TYR A 384 0.24 29.34 -13.53
CA TYR A 384 -0.40 29.07 -14.81
C TYR A 384 0.67 28.71 -15.81
N PHE A 385 0.41 27.72 -16.65
CA PHE A 385 1.19 27.56 -17.87
C PHE A 385 0.27 27.45 -19.08
N SER A 386 0.72 28.00 -20.20
CA SER A 386 0.03 27.88 -21.47
C SER A 386 0.88 27.09 -22.45
N PHE A 387 0.21 26.39 -23.35
CA PHE A 387 0.83 25.64 -24.41
C PHE A 387 0.04 25.81 -25.72
N ASN A 388 0.76 25.78 -26.84
CA ASN A 388 0.14 25.86 -28.15
C ASN A 388 -0.61 24.58 -28.51
N ASN A 389 -1.77 24.67 -29.16
CA ASN A 389 -2.56 23.49 -29.53
C ASN A 389 -1.83 22.49 -30.46
N ALA A 390 -0.73 22.90 -31.11
CA ALA A 390 0.15 22.00 -31.83
C ALA A 390 0.68 20.84 -30.96
N TRP A 391 0.81 21.05 -29.65
CA TRP A 391 1.28 20.05 -28.70
C TRP A 391 0.42 18.80 -28.61
N VAL A 392 -0.89 18.92 -28.86
CA VAL A 392 -1.82 17.78 -28.82
C VAL A 392 -1.44 16.69 -29.83
N ASN A 393 -0.82 17.11 -30.93
CA ASN A 393 -0.34 16.21 -31.98
C ASN A 393 1.15 15.85 -31.83
N ASN A 394 1.88 16.44 -30.87
CA ASN A 394 3.31 16.19 -30.71
C ASN A 394 3.55 14.72 -30.30
N PRO A 395 4.59 14.04 -30.84
CA PRO A 395 4.82 12.64 -30.50
C PRO A 395 5.19 12.47 -29.02
N ASN A 396 5.89 13.46 -28.47
CA ASN A 396 6.18 13.57 -27.06
C ASN A 396 5.43 14.78 -26.49
N ARG A 397 4.25 14.55 -25.93
CA ARG A 397 3.36 15.59 -25.39
C ARG A 397 3.40 15.69 -23.86
N THR A 398 4.37 15.02 -23.25
CA THR A 398 4.57 15.00 -21.82
C THR A 398 5.38 16.23 -21.41
N ILE A 399 4.90 16.95 -20.40
CA ILE A 399 5.65 18.03 -19.77
C ILE A 399 5.70 17.81 -18.27
N TYR A 400 6.75 18.32 -17.63
CA TYR A 400 6.91 18.30 -16.19
C TYR A 400 6.93 19.70 -15.64
N VAL A 401 6.27 19.93 -14.51
CA VAL A 401 6.30 21.22 -13.84
C VAL A 401 6.72 21.04 -12.39
N MET A 402 7.79 21.73 -12.01
CA MET A 402 8.30 21.80 -10.66
C MET A 402 7.76 23.06 -10.00
N THR A 403 6.91 22.91 -8.99
CA THR A 403 6.31 24.01 -8.22
C THR A 403 6.74 23.93 -6.76
N PRO A 404 6.95 25.04 -6.05
CA PRO A 404 7.23 24.98 -4.62
C PRO A 404 6.01 24.48 -3.85
N ASN A 405 6.29 23.82 -2.74
CA ASN A 405 5.30 23.31 -1.83
C ASN A 405 4.65 24.46 -1.04
N GLN A 406 3.32 24.46 -0.97
CA GLN A 406 2.54 25.48 -0.24
C GLN A 406 2.91 25.63 1.25
N SER A 407 3.45 24.60 1.90
CA SER A 407 3.82 24.65 3.32
C SER A 407 5.27 25.09 3.55
N ASP A 408 6.14 24.99 2.53
CA ASP A 408 7.57 25.27 2.62
C ASP A 408 8.15 25.57 1.24
N ASN A 409 8.54 26.82 1.00
CA ASN A 409 9.12 27.29 -0.26
C ASN A 409 10.52 26.73 -0.57
N THR A 410 11.10 25.94 0.34
CA THR A 410 12.37 25.23 0.11
C THR A 410 12.18 23.82 -0.45
N ILE A 411 10.95 23.29 -0.41
CA ILE A 411 10.56 21.99 -0.93
C ILE A 411 9.76 22.20 -2.21
N TYR A 412 9.96 21.36 -3.22
CA TYR A 412 9.22 21.42 -4.48
C TYR A 412 8.34 20.17 -4.64
N ASP A 413 7.43 20.24 -5.60
CA ASP A 413 6.62 19.13 -6.08
C ASP A 413 6.83 19.07 -7.59
N CYS A 414 6.92 17.86 -8.17
CA CYS A 414 6.92 17.67 -9.62
C CYS A 414 5.57 17.13 -10.07
N TYR A 415 5.03 17.70 -11.15
CA TYR A 415 3.80 17.25 -11.78
C TYR A 415 4.07 16.92 -13.25
N ARG A 416 3.63 15.75 -13.69
CA ARG A 416 3.58 15.36 -15.10
C ARG A 416 2.22 15.71 -15.68
N PHE A 417 2.20 16.36 -16.83
CA PHE A 417 0.99 16.62 -17.62
C PHE A 417 1.13 15.96 -18.99
N GLU A 418 0.09 15.26 -19.40
CA GLU A 418 -0.07 14.76 -20.77
C GLU A 418 -0.90 15.79 -21.55
N LEU A 419 -0.30 16.45 -22.54
CA LEU A 419 -0.99 17.47 -23.34
C LEU A 419 -1.80 16.82 -24.47
N ASP A 420 -2.79 16.00 -24.12
CA ASP A 420 -3.58 15.20 -25.07
C ASP A 420 -4.97 15.79 -25.42
N SER A 421 -5.27 16.98 -24.89
CA SER A 421 -6.51 17.72 -25.17
C SER A 421 -6.23 19.18 -25.51
N THR A 422 -7.00 19.74 -26.45
CA THR A 422 -7.00 21.19 -26.72
C THR A 422 -7.78 21.96 -25.64
N ASN A 423 -8.53 21.28 -24.79
CA ASN A 423 -9.24 21.87 -23.66
C ASN A 423 -8.44 21.60 -22.38
N ALA A 424 -7.82 22.65 -21.85
CA ALA A 424 -6.96 22.57 -20.67
C ALA A 424 -7.65 22.01 -19.41
N ARG A 425 -9.00 22.09 -19.32
CA ARG A 425 -9.75 21.52 -18.19
C ARG A 425 -9.75 20.00 -18.16
N ASP A 426 -9.48 19.36 -19.29
CA ASP A 426 -9.44 17.90 -19.41
C ASP A 426 -8.05 17.35 -19.01
N ILE A 427 -7.03 18.21 -18.99
CA ILE A 427 -5.66 17.83 -18.66
C ILE A 427 -5.48 17.90 -17.14
N LYS A 428 -5.05 16.79 -16.54
CA LYS A 428 -4.78 16.70 -15.11
C LYS A 428 -3.29 16.44 -14.86
N GLY A 429 -2.74 17.21 -13.93
CA GLY A 429 -1.39 16.95 -13.43
C GLY A 429 -1.37 15.71 -12.55
N VAL A 430 -0.47 14.79 -12.85
CA VAL A 430 -0.16 13.66 -11.98
C VAL A 430 1.10 14.00 -11.23
N LYS A 431 1.07 13.93 -9.91
CA LYS A 431 2.26 14.17 -9.10
C LYS A 431 3.27 13.04 -9.35
N VAL A 432 4.53 13.38 -9.58
CA VAL A 432 5.58 12.41 -9.89
C VAL A 432 6.84 12.65 -9.06
N PHE A 433 7.62 11.59 -8.86
CA PHE A 433 8.92 11.64 -8.21
C PHE A 433 9.92 10.75 -8.95
N ARG A 434 11.22 10.94 -8.71
CA ARG A 434 12.27 10.03 -9.19
C ARG A 434 13.10 9.49 -8.04
N TYR A 435 13.56 8.25 -8.20
CA TYR A 435 14.36 7.55 -7.20
C TYR A 435 15.80 8.08 -7.07
N GLU A 436 16.30 8.92 -7.98
CA GLU A 436 17.62 9.56 -7.79
C GLU A 436 17.58 10.67 -6.74
N ASP A 437 16.38 11.19 -6.42
CA ASP A 437 16.18 12.21 -5.39
C ASP A 437 15.55 11.67 -4.10
N ILE A 438 15.26 10.36 -4.06
CA ILE A 438 15.07 9.59 -2.82
C ILE A 438 16.41 8.93 -2.59
#